data_AF-A0A928A8C2-F1
#
_entry.id   AF-A0A928A8C2-F1
#
_cell.length_a   1.000
_cell.length_b   1.000
_cell.length_c   1.000
_cell.angle_alpha   90.00
_cell.angle_beta   90.00
_cell.angle_gamma   90.00
#
_symmetry.space_group_name_H-M   'P 1'
#
loop_
_entity.id
_entity.type
_entity.pdbx_description
1 polymer ?
#
loop_
_entity_poly.entity_id
_entity_poly.type
_entity_poly.pdbx_seq_one_letter_code
_entity_poly.pdbx_strand_id
1 'polypeptide(L)'
;MNKNADYAIALKVRKLKHNEEIDESCSKFYGSPTLPKELLNNYPDDCVFFLQINCEDLKDLDSDNRLPHEGYLYFFIDAEMYPSDDLYIFVDYTPLKPTHIIDDFNENSPINEGLNEPYIITFEKVSANYEGTKLLGYPSNFVDEYDDKPALLLQYDPLDFDVPFLATCDGYAFVFFGRTKEKKLLGATFEVVGS
;
A
#
# COMPACT_ATOMS: atom_id res chain seq x y z
N MET A 1 19.78 -3.51 16.96
CA MET A 1 18.71 -4.22 17.68
C MET A 1 17.54 -3.27 17.95
N ASN A 2 16.58 -3.18 17.03
CA ASN A 2 15.28 -2.62 17.35
C ASN A 2 14.44 -3.76 17.93
N LYS A 3 14.39 -3.85 19.26
CA LYS A 3 13.46 -4.74 19.94
C LYS A 3 12.05 -4.20 19.70
N ASN A 4 11.17 -5.11 19.26
CA ASN A 4 9.73 -5.09 19.47
C ASN A 4 8.92 -4.06 18.68
N ALA A 5 8.65 -4.35 17.41
CA ALA A 5 7.30 -4.09 16.92
C ALA A 5 6.41 -5.17 17.54
N ASP A 6 5.66 -4.85 18.60
CA ASP A 6 4.76 -5.83 19.24
C ASP A 6 3.43 -6.00 18.47
N TYR A 7 3.20 -5.18 17.45
CA TYR A 7 2.00 -5.22 16.62
C TYR A 7 2.26 -4.87 15.15
N ALA A 8 1.30 -5.27 14.33
CA ALA A 8 1.06 -4.78 12.98
C ALA A 8 -0.36 -4.19 12.90
N ILE A 9 -0.69 -3.59 11.75
CA ILE A 9 -2.03 -3.07 11.47
C ILE A 9 -2.56 -3.82 10.25
N ALA A 10 -3.51 -4.72 10.45
CA ALA A 10 -4.13 -5.47 9.37
C ALA A 10 -5.04 -4.56 8.54
N LEU A 11 -5.05 -4.77 7.23
CA LEU A 11 -5.98 -4.14 6.30
C LEU A 11 -7.09 -5.14 6.01
N LYS A 12 -8.30 -4.85 6.49
CA LYS A 12 -9.50 -5.63 6.18
C LYS A 12 -10.15 -5.04 4.94
N VAL A 13 -10.03 -5.78 3.84
CA VAL A 13 -10.37 -5.30 2.50
C VAL A 13 -11.68 -5.92 2.03
N ARG A 14 -12.50 -5.12 1.35
CA ARG A 14 -13.65 -5.61 0.60
C ARG A 14 -13.80 -4.87 -0.71
N LYS A 15 -14.29 -5.56 -1.74
CA LYS A 15 -14.70 -4.90 -2.97
C LYS A 15 -15.88 -3.96 -2.70
N LEU A 16 -15.85 -2.77 -3.31
CA LEU A 16 -16.99 -1.86 -3.27
C LEU A 16 -18.21 -2.50 -3.97
N LYS A 17 -19.40 -2.34 -3.39
CA LYS A 17 -20.63 -2.84 -4.03
C LYS A 17 -21.14 -1.85 -5.06
N HIS A 18 -21.82 -2.37 -6.08
CA HIS A 18 -22.45 -1.52 -7.09
C HIS A 18 -23.44 -0.52 -6.45
N ASN A 19 -23.32 0.76 -6.83
CA ASN A 19 -24.08 1.91 -6.29
C ASN A 19 -23.88 2.20 -4.79
N GLU A 20 -22.83 1.65 -4.16
CA GLU A 20 -22.46 2.05 -2.82
C GLU A 20 -21.73 3.40 -2.88
N GLU A 21 -22.29 4.41 -2.21
CA GLU A 21 -21.62 5.71 -2.04
C GLU A 21 -20.52 5.59 -0.99
N ILE A 22 -19.34 6.12 -1.30
CA ILE A 22 -18.21 6.21 -0.39
C ILE A 22 -17.69 7.62 -0.30
N ASP A 23 -16.99 7.90 0.79
CA ASP A 23 -16.06 9.01 0.83
C ASP A 23 -14.87 8.67 -0.08
N GLU A 24 -14.66 9.45 -1.14
CA GLU A 24 -13.56 9.22 -2.09
C GLU A 24 -12.18 9.41 -1.44
N SER A 25 -12.11 10.13 -0.33
CA SER A 25 -10.90 10.25 0.48
C SER A 25 -10.68 9.09 1.47
N CYS A 26 -11.54 8.05 1.47
CA CYS A 26 -11.32 6.91 2.34
C CYS A 26 -10.06 6.10 1.97
N SER A 27 -9.60 5.28 2.89
CA SER A 27 -8.53 4.32 2.64
C SER A 27 -9.02 3.23 1.67
N LYS A 28 -8.33 3.05 0.54
CA LYS A 28 -8.72 2.12 -0.53
C LYS A 28 -7.54 1.62 -1.35
N PHE A 29 -7.64 0.37 -1.82
CA PHE A 29 -6.82 -0.11 -2.93
C PHE A 29 -7.54 0.17 -4.25
N TYR A 30 -6.77 0.51 -5.29
CA TYR A 30 -7.24 0.64 -6.67
C TYR A 30 -8.44 1.60 -6.89
N GLY A 31 -8.94 1.66 -8.11
CA GLY A 31 -9.97 2.62 -8.53
C GLY A 31 -9.42 4.01 -8.80
N SER A 32 -10.24 5.04 -8.57
CA SER A 32 -9.84 6.44 -8.77
C SER A 32 -9.10 6.98 -7.54
N PRO A 33 -7.81 7.35 -7.62
CA PRO A 33 -7.15 8.06 -6.53
C PRO A 33 -7.80 9.42 -6.31
N THR A 34 -7.82 9.89 -5.07
CA THR A 34 -8.19 11.28 -4.76
C THR A 34 -6.97 12.00 -4.25
N LEU A 35 -6.44 12.94 -5.03
CA LEU A 35 -5.18 13.60 -4.76
C LEU A 35 -5.36 15.08 -4.40
N PRO A 36 -4.41 15.67 -3.65
CA PRO A 36 -4.26 17.11 -3.61
C PRO A 36 -3.74 17.64 -4.96
N LYS A 37 -4.03 18.89 -5.27
CA LYS A 37 -3.73 19.51 -6.57
C LYS A 37 -2.24 19.46 -6.92
N GLU A 38 -1.40 19.52 -5.90
CA GLU A 38 0.06 19.56 -5.97
C GLU A 38 0.67 18.23 -6.45
N LEU A 39 -0.05 17.12 -6.34
CA LEU A 39 0.43 15.78 -6.74
C LEU A 39 -0.12 15.32 -8.10
N LEU A 40 -1.04 16.07 -8.72
CA LEU A 40 -1.77 15.64 -9.93
C LEU A 40 -0.86 15.29 -11.13
N ASN A 41 0.32 15.88 -11.20
CA ASN A 41 1.25 15.69 -12.34
C ASN A 41 2.52 14.91 -11.94
N ASN A 42 2.50 14.25 -10.77
CA ASN A 42 3.70 13.58 -10.25
C ASN A 42 3.86 12.15 -10.74
N TYR A 43 2.80 11.56 -11.29
CA TYR A 43 2.78 10.16 -11.69
C TYR A 43 2.64 10.04 -13.21
N PRO A 44 3.52 9.27 -13.86
CA PRO A 44 3.38 8.89 -15.26
C PRO A 44 2.08 8.11 -15.57
N ASP A 45 1.63 8.15 -16.83
CA ASP A 45 0.40 7.49 -17.29
C ASP A 45 0.47 5.95 -17.27
N ASP A 46 1.68 5.38 -17.21
CA ASP A 46 1.91 3.94 -17.10
C ASP A 46 1.90 3.44 -15.64
N CYS A 47 1.76 4.34 -14.65
CA CYS A 47 1.59 3.94 -13.26
C CYS A 47 0.22 3.32 -12.99
N VAL A 48 0.17 2.42 -12.01
CA VAL A 48 -1.06 1.93 -11.38
C VAL A 48 -1.24 2.61 -10.04
N PHE A 49 -2.40 3.19 -9.79
CA PHE A 49 -2.82 3.54 -8.44
C PHE A 49 -3.05 2.27 -7.63
N PHE A 50 -2.18 2.04 -6.65
CA PHE A 50 -2.17 0.83 -5.85
C PHE A 50 -2.93 1.02 -4.53
N LEU A 51 -2.58 2.03 -3.73
CA LEU A 51 -3.14 2.21 -2.38
C LEU A 51 -3.18 3.68 -1.98
N GLN A 52 -4.30 4.10 -1.36
CA GLN A 52 -4.46 5.36 -0.63
C GLN A 52 -4.81 5.02 0.82
N ILE A 53 -4.14 5.66 1.77
CA ILE A 53 -4.45 5.55 3.19
C ILE A 53 -4.72 6.95 3.74
N ASN A 54 -5.89 7.13 4.35
CA ASN A 54 -6.14 8.24 5.26
C ASN A 54 -5.45 7.93 6.59
N CYS A 55 -4.42 8.70 6.92
CA CYS A 55 -3.58 8.46 8.09
C CYS A 55 -4.33 8.66 9.42
N GLU A 56 -5.47 9.37 9.43
CA GLU A 56 -6.30 9.51 10.63
C GLU A 56 -6.83 8.14 11.11
N ASP A 57 -7.10 7.20 10.19
CA ASP A 57 -7.59 5.85 10.51
C ASP A 57 -6.57 5.03 11.31
N LEU A 58 -5.29 5.44 11.30
CA LEU A 58 -4.19 4.70 11.94
C LEU A 58 -3.90 5.16 13.37
N LYS A 59 -4.39 6.34 13.77
CA LYS A 59 -3.97 7.07 14.97
C LYS A 59 -4.09 6.25 16.26
N ASP A 60 -5.21 5.56 16.43
CA ASP A 60 -5.48 4.78 17.65
C ASP A 60 -4.86 3.37 17.59
N LEU A 61 -4.39 2.95 16.42
CA LEU A 61 -3.81 1.62 16.19
C LEU A 61 -2.29 1.65 16.33
N ASP A 62 -1.67 2.73 15.86
CA ASP A 62 -0.21 2.94 15.82
C ASP A 62 0.33 3.59 17.10
N SER A 63 0.34 2.84 18.19
CA SER A 63 0.79 3.29 19.52
C SER A 63 2.22 3.83 19.58
N ASP A 64 3.07 3.43 18.62
CA ASP A 64 4.49 3.74 18.62
C ASP A 64 4.83 4.92 17.68
N ASN A 65 3.83 5.57 17.07
CA ASN A 65 3.98 6.69 16.13
C ASN A 65 4.98 6.39 15.00
N ARG A 66 4.83 5.21 14.37
CA ARG A 66 5.68 4.73 13.29
C ARG A 66 5.19 5.22 11.92
N LEU A 67 3.93 5.59 11.82
CA LEU A 67 3.30 6.16 10.61
C LEU A 67 2.74 7.55 10.93
N PRO A 68 2.49 8.39 9.90
CA PRO A 68 1.71 9.62 10.08
C PRO A 68 0.31 9.29 10.60
N HIS A 69 -0.25 10.19 11.42
CA HIS A 69 -1.63 10.07 11.98
C HIS A 69 -2.58 11.17 11.46
N GLU A 70 -2.12 11.92 10.46
CA GLU A 70 -2.88 12.94 9.74
C GLU A 70 -2.37 13.00 8.29
N GLY A 71 -3.20 13.48 7.38
CA GLY A 71 -2.88 13.49 5.95
C GLY A 71 -3.02 12.12 5.30
N TYR A 72 -2.27 11.91 4.23
CA TYR A 72 -2.46 10.77 3.33
C TYR A 72 -1.15 10.14 2.90
N LEU A 73 -1.15 8.81 2.81
CA LEU A 73 -0.13 8.03 2.10
C LEU A 73 -0.71 7.54 0.79
N TYR A 74 0.07 7.68 -0.29
CA TYR A 74 -0.26 7.16 -1.61
C TYR A 74 0.82 6.23 -2.11
N PHE A 75 0.41 5.18 -2.81
CA PHE A 75 1.27 4.18 -3.41
C PHE A 75 0.90 4.03 -4.88
N PHE A 76 1.88 4.20 -5.75
CA PHE A 76 1.73 4.02 -7.20
C PHE A 76 2.78 3.05 -7.69
N ILE A 77 2.37 1.98 -8.36
CA ILE A 77 3.30 1.02 -8.97
C ILE A 77 3.67 1.56 -10.35
N ASP A 78 4.96 1.72 -10.60
CA ASP A 78 5.48 1.95 -11.93
C ASP A 78 5.40 0.63 -12.72
N ALA A 79 4.52 0.60 -13.71
CA ALA A 79 4.26 -0.58 -14.51
C ALA A 79 4.92 -0.53 -15.89
N GLU A 80 5.82 0.44 -16.17
CA GLU A 80 6.52 0.57 -17.46
C GLU A 80 7.15 -0.77 -17.90
N MET A 81 7.69 -1.53 -16.94
CA MET A 81 8.40 -2.78 -17.19
C MET A 81 7.53 -4.05 -17.08
N TYR A 82 6.23 -3.94 -16.78
CA TYR A 82 5.34 -5.11 -16.65
C TYR A 82 5.24 -5.89 -17.99
N PRO A 83 5.28 -7.25 -17.99
CA PRO A 83 5.18 -8.18 -16.85
C PRO A 83 6.52 -8.64 -16.26
N SER A 84 7.58 -7.81 -16.30
CA SER A 84 8.81 -8.09 -15.55
C SER A 84 8.55 -8.09 -14.04
N ASP A 85 9.35 -8.85 -13.29
CA ASP A 85 9.35 -8.85 -11.82
C ASP A 85 10.02 -7.59 -11.23
N ASP A 86 10.67 -6.78 -12.08
CA ASP A 86 11.34 -5.52 -11.70
C ASP A 86 10.36 -4.33 -11.66
N LEU A 87 9.33 -4.43 -10.80
CA LEU A 87 8.37 -3.34 -10.58
C LEU A 87 8.90 -2.35 -9.52
N TYR A 88 8.74 -1.05 -9.79
CA TYR A 88 9.04 0.01 -8.82
C TYR A 88 7.76 0.52 -8.18
N ILE A 89 7.89 1.14 -7.00
CA ILE A 89 6.77 1.77 -6.32
C ILE A 89 7.14 3.18 -5.86
N PHE A 90 6.28 4.14 -6.18
CA PHE A 90 6.30 5.48 -5.60
C PHE A 90 5.46 5.48 -4.35
N VAL A 91 6.04 5.96 -3.24
CA VAL A 91 5.33 6.13 -1.97
C VAL A 91 5.45 7.57 -1.52
N ASP A 92 4.33 8.27 -1.51
CA ASP A 92 4.25 9.68 -1.15
C ASP A 92 3.43 9.90 0.10
N TYR A 93 3.87 10.86 0.91
CA TYR A 93 3.11 11.39 2.03
C TYR A 93 2.79 12.87 1.77
N THR A 94 1.57 13.26 2.11
CA THR A 94 1.18 14.67 2.12
C THR A 94 0.23 14.97 3.28
N PRO A 95 0.43 16.08 4.00
CA PRO A 95 -0.55 16.57 4.98
C PRO A 95 -1.75 17.28 4.30
N LEU A 96 -1.68 17.51 2.99
CA LEU A 96 -2.72 18.22 2.25
C LEU A 96 -3.96 17.36 2.08
N LYS A 97 -5.13 17.98 2.20
CA LYS A 97 -6.40 17.31 1.95
C LYS A 97 -6.55 16.99 0.46
N PRO A 98 -6.96 15.76 0.11
CA PRO A 98 -7.27 15.41 -1.26
C PRO A 98 -8.53 16.16 -1.70
N THR A 99 -8.51 16.66 -2.92
CA THR A 99 -9.58 17.55 -3.44
C THR A 99 -9.98 17.22 -4.87
N HIS A 100 -9.22 16.37 -5.56
CA HIS A 100 -9.42 16.04 -6.97
C HIS A 100 -9.41 14.53 -7.12
N ILE A 101 -10.51 13.99 -7.66
CA ILE A 101 -10.61 12.60 -8.08
C ILE A 101 -10.01 12.50 -9.47
N ILE A 102 -9.19 11.49 -9.72
CA ILE A 102 -8.69 11.19 -11.06
C ILE A 102 -9.38 9.93 -11.55
N ASP A 103 -10.40 10.12 -12.37
CA ASP A 103 -11.17 9.03 -12.95
C ASP A 103 -10.33 8.25 -13.97
N ASP A 104 -10.58 6.94 -14.05
CA ASP A 104 -9.98 6.03 -15.02
C ASP A 104 -8.43 6.01 -15.01
N PHE A 105 -7.82 6.36 -13.86
CA PHE A 105 -6.36 6.47 -13.72
C PHE A 105 -5.62 5.21 -14.20
N ASN A 106 -6.17 4.03 -13.92
CA ASN A 106 -5.53 2.75 -14.24
C ASN A 106 -5.82 2.26 -15.68
N GLU A 107 -6.63 2.97 -16.49
CA GLU A 107 -7.06 2.50 -17.81
C GLU A 107 -5.90 2.35 -18.80
N ASN A 108 -4.91 3.25 -18.75
CA ASN A 108 -3.77 3.27 -19.67
C ASN A 108 -2.56 2.48 -19.16
N SER A 109 -2.59 1.99 -17.93
CA SER A 109 -1.46 1.26 -17.36
C SER A 109 -1.29 -0.11 -18.06
N PRO A 110 -0.05 -0.59 -18.22
CA PRO A 110 0.23 -1.97 -18.64
C PRO A 110 -0.44 -3.05 -17.78
N ILE A 111 -0.76 -2.73 -16.51
CA ILE A 111 -1.55 -3.61 -15.62
C ILE A 111 -3.01 -3.11 -15.62
N ASN A 112 -3.79 -3.51 -16.62
CA ASN A 112 -5.18 -3.06 -16.80
C ASN A 112 -6.24 -4.11 -16.38
N GLU A 113 -5.88 -5.04 -15.50
CA GLU A 113 -6.68 -6.20 -15.13
C GLU A 113 -7.85 -5.85 -14.19
N GLY A 114 -8.74 -4.92 -14.55
CA GLY A 114 -9.92 -4.61 -13.73
C GLY A 114 -9.61 -3.86 -12.42
N LEU A 115 -8.48 -3.17 -12.36
CA LEU A 115 -8.05 -2.34 -11.22
C LEU A 115 -8.72 -0.95 -11.19
N ASN A 116 -9.76 -0.73 -11.98
CA ASN A 116 -10.53 0.52 -11.98
C ASN A 116 -11.66 0.53 -10.93
N GLU A 117 -11.92 -0.59 -10.26
CA GLU A 117 -12.87 -0.62 -9.14
C GLU A 117 -12.15 -0.57 -7.79
N PRO A 118 -12.63 0.26 -6.85
CA PRO A 118 -11.99 0.41 -5.55
C PRO A 118 -12.30 -0.76 -4.61
N TYR A 119 -11.33 -1.09 -3.78
CA TYR A 119 -11.46 -2.01 -2.65
C TYR A 119 -11.27 -1.23 -1.35
N ILE A 120 -12.34 -1.16 -0.56
CA ILE A 120 -12.41 -0.32 0.64
C ILE A 120 -11.71 -1.02 1.80
N ILE A 121 -10.95 -0.23 2.57
CA ILE A 121 -10.12 -0.72 3.66
C ILE A 121 -10.71 -0.25 5.00
N THR A 122 -10.70 -1.17 5.96
CA THR A 122 -10.78 -0.85 7.38
C THR A 122 -9.57 -1.43 8.10
N PHE A 123 -9.19 -0.88 9.24
CA PHE A 123 -7.95 -1.25 9.92
C PHE A 123 -8.20 -1.93 11.26
N GLU A 124 -7.33 -2.87 11.61
CA GLU A 124 -7.35 -3.59 12.88
C GLU A 124 -5.94 -3.75 13.43
N LYS A 125 -5.73 -3.46 14.72
CA LYS A 125 -4.46 -3.75 15.38
C LYS A 125 -4.34 -5.27 15.63
N VAL A 126 -3.27 -5.87 15.12
CA VAL A 126 -3.03 -7.31 15.18
C VAL A 126 -1.61 -7.60 15.69
N SER A 127 -1.31 -8.88 15.93
CA SER A 127 0.05 -9.32 16.27
C SER A 127 1.04 -8.97 15.15
N ALA A 128 2.29 -8.68 15.50
CA ALA A 128 3.33 -8.32 14.54
C ALA A 128 3.64 -9.42 13.50
N ASN A 129 3.33 -10.68 13.81
CA ASN A 129 3.50 -11.83 12.91
C ASN A 129 2.22 -12.20 12.13
N TYR A 130 1.19 -11.35 12.08
CA TYR A 130 -0.02 -11.61 11.31
C TYR A 130 0.29 -11.94 9.84
N GLU A 131 -0.24 -13.01 9.28
CA GLU A 131 0.20 -13.54 7.97
C GLU A 131 -0.60 -13.02 6.75
N GLY A 132 -1.39 -11.95 6.87
CA GLY A 132 -2.16 -11.37 5.75
C GLY A 132 -1.67 -10.00 5.29
N THR A 133 -2.56 -9.24 4.65
CA THR A 133 -2.28 -7.84 4.25
C THR A 133 -2.20 -6.94 5.48
N LYS A 134 -1.07 -6.27 5.67
CA LYS A 134 -0.79 -5.45 6.87
C LYS A 134 0.19 -4.32 6.62
N LEU A 135 0.07 -3.27 7.41
CA LEU A 135 1.13 -2.29 7.61
C LEU A 135 1.99 -2.69 8.80
N LEU A 136 3.30 -2.45 8.69
CA LEU A 136 4.29 -2.69 9.76
C LEU A 136 4.34 -4.15 10.24
N GLY A 137 5.12 -4.41 11.28
CA GLY A 137 5.33 -5.74 11.84
C GLY A 137 6.47 -6.49 11.17
N TYR A 138 6.42 -7.81 11.23
CA TYR A 138 7.43 -8.69 10.63
C TYR A 138 6.96 -9.18 9.26
N PRO A 139 7.75 -9.03 8.19
CA PRO A 139 7.41 -9.59 6.89
C PRO A 139 7.29 -11.12 7.00
N SER A 140 6.19 -11.66 6.49
CA SER A 140 5.93 -13.10 6.46
C SER A 140 6.94 -13.78 5.52
N ASN A 141 7.27 -15.05 5.78
CA ASN A 141 8.23 -15.86 5.00
C ASN A 141 9.66 -15.29 4.85
N PHE A 142 9.98 -14.15 5.48
CA PHE A 142 11.33 -13.61 5.52
C PHE A 142 12.16 -14.31 6.61
N VAL A 143 13.04 -15.22 6.22
CA VAL A 143 13.94 -15.95 7.14
C VAL A 143 14.80 -14.97 7.96
N ASP A 144 14.96 -15.21 9.26
CA ASP A 144 15.64 -14.35 10.25
C ASP A 144 17.16 -14.21 10.09
N GLU A 145 17.70 -14.40 8.88
CA GLU A 145 19.14 -14.54 8.67
C GLU A 145 19.92 -13.21 8.56
N TYR A 146 19.25 -12.05 8.60
CA TYR A 146 19.93 -10.75 8.47
C TYR A 146 19.57 -9.77 9.60
N ASP A 147 20.60 -9.29 10.30
CA ASP A 147 20.51 -8.32 11.41
C ASP A 147 20.08 -6.89 10.98
N ASP A 148 20.04 -6.62 9.66
CA ASP A 148 19.74 -5.31 9.07
C ASP A 148 18.60 -5.38 8.04
N LYS A 149 17.51 -6.09 8.37
CA LYS A 149 16.31 -6.14 7.53
C LYS A 149 15.72 -4.72 7.40
N PRO A 150 15.34 -4.29 6.18
CA PRO A 150 14.65 -3.03 5.99
C PRO A 150 13.30 -3.07 6.72
N ALA A 151 12.88 -1.93 7.27
CA ALA A 151 11.63 -1.87 8.02
C ALA A 151 10.43 -2.06 7.07
N LEU A 152 9.53 -2.97 7.40
CA LEU A 152 8.31 -3.21 6.64
C LEU A 152 7.38 -1.99 6.72
N LEU A 153 6.95 -1.48 5.58
CA LEU A 153 5.89 -0.48 5.47
C LEU A 153 4.55 -1.18 5.19
N LEU A 154 4.47 -1.98 4.12
CA LEU A 154 3.28 -2.73 3.71
C LEU A 154 3.66 -4.15 3.32
N GLN A 155 2.90 -5.14 3.77
CA GLN A 155 2.82 -6.47 3.18
C GLN A 155 1.45 -6.59 2.52
N TYR A 156 1.42 -6.98 1.26
CA TYR A 156 0.24 -7.24 0.45
C TYR A 156 0.17 -8.73 0.17
N ASP A 157 -0.95 -9.34 0.57
CA ASP A 157 -1.29 -10.72 0.28
C ASP A 157 -2.41 -10.73 -0.76
N PRO A 158 -2.13 -11.08 -2.02
CA PRO A 158 -3.13 -11.11 -3.09
C PRO A 158 -4.22 -12.17 -2.88
N LEU A 159 -4.03 -13.12 -1.95
CA LEU A 159 -5.01 -14.16 -1.63
C LEU A 159 -5.91 -13.80 -0.44
N ASP A 160 -5.63 -12.71 0.27
CA ASP A 160 -6.42 -12.24 1.42
C ASP A 160 -7.78 -11.64 0.98
N PHE A 161 -7.93 -11.30 -0.30
CA PHE A 161 -9.19 -10.84 -0.91
C PHE A 161 -9.23 -11.12 -2.42
N ASP A 162 -10.43 -11.16 -3.01
CA ASP A 162 -10.65 -11.46 -4.43
C ASP A 162 -10.26 -10.27 -5.32
N VAL A 163 -8.98 -10.20 -5.69
CA VAL A 163 -8.36 -9.13 -6.48
C VAL A 163 -7.56 -9.73 -7.64
N PRO A 164 -7.60 -9.13 -8.84
CA PRO A 164 -6.92 -9.68 -10.01
C PRO A 164 -5.40 -9.51 -9.98
N PHE A 165 -4.88 -8.43 -9.39
CA PHE A 165 -3.44 -8.18 -9.35
C PHE A 165 -2.71 -9.19 -8.47
N LEU A 166 -1.75 -9.92 -9.08
CA LEU A 166 -1.00 -11.03 -8.46
C LEU A 166 -1.89 -12.18 -7.96
N ALA A 167 -3.10 -12.37 -8.53
CA ALA A 167 -4.07 -13.36 -8.08
C ALA A 167 -3.56 -14.82 -8.06
N THR A 168 -2.49 -15.11 -8.80
CA THR A 168 -1.87 -16.45 -8.84
C THR A 168 -0.60 -16.55 -7.99
N CYS A 169 -0.18 -15.48 -7.33
CA CYS A 169 1.00 -15.47 -6.48
C CYS A 169 0.67 -16.18 -5.16
N ASP A 170 1.30 -17.34 -4.92
CA ASP A 170 1.29 -18.01 -3.62
C ASP A 170 2.43 -17.41 -2.78
N GLY A 171 2.17 -16.25 -2.18
CA GLY A 171 3.18 -15.45 -1.52
C GLY A 171 2.74 -14.02 -1.17
N TYR A 172 3.69 -13.12 -1.01
CA TYR A 172 3.47 -11.74 -0.60
C TYR A 172 4.24 -10.75 -1.46
N ALA A 173 3.66 -9.58 -1.67
CA ALA A 173 4.41 -8.40 -2.08
C ALA A 173 4.72 -7.53 -0.86
N PHE A 174 5.91 -6.97 -0.81
CA PHE A 174 6.40 -6.14 0.27
C PHE A 174 6.75 -4.75 -0.23
N VAL A 175 6.35 -3.74 0.53
CA VAL A 175 6.91 -2.39 0.46
C VAL A 175 7.71 -2.18 1.73
N PHE A 176 8.99 -1.87 1.57
CA PHE A 176 9.84 -1.48 2.70
C PHE A 176 10.05 0.03 2.74
N PHE A 177 10.23 0.58 3.94
CA PHE A 177 10.76 1.95 4.07
C PHE A 177 12.11 2.06 3.37
N GLY A 178 12.42 3.25 2.85
CA GLY A 178 13.71 3.49 2.20
C GLY A 178 14.89 3.17 3.12
N ARG A 179 16.01 2.73 2.51
CA ARG A 179 17.21 2.19 3.19
C ARG A 179 17.98 3.17 4.09
N THR A 180 17.44 4.35 4.34
CA THR A 180 18.04 5.32 5.26
C THR A 180 17.61 5.03 6.70
N LYS A 181 18.52 5.24 7.66
CA LYS A 181 18.25 5.02 9.10
C LYS A 181 17.07 5.84 9.65
N GLU A 182 16.55 6.80 8.89
CA GLU A 182 15.46 7.69 9.27
C GLU A 182 14.07 7.17 8.86
N LYS A 183 13.93 5.92 8.36
CA LYS A 183 12.65 5.34 7.89
C LYS A 183 11.87 6.30 6.98
N LYS A 184 12.56 6.85 5.97
CA LYS A 184 11.93 7.74 5.00
C LYS A 184 11.15 6.93 3.96
N LEU A 185 10.05 7.49 3.47
CA LEU A 185 9.28 6.93 2.36
C LEU A 185 10.04 7.03 1.04
N LEU A 186 10.89 8.07 0.89
CA LEU A 186 11.74 8.23 -0.28
C LEU A 186 12.69 7.03 -0.44
N GLY A 187 12.63 6.40 -1.61
CA GLY A 187 13.42 5.20 -1.92
C GLY A 187 12.85 3.91 -1.32
N ALA A 188 11.55 3.88 -1.01
CA ALA A 188 10.85 2.64 -0.71
C ALA A 188 11.06 1.61 -1.84
N THR A 189 11.13 0.33 -1.48
CA THR A 189 11.35 -0.77 -2.43
C THR A 189 10.15 -1.68 -2.46
N PHE A 190 9.80 -2.17 -3.65
CA PHE A 190 8.75 -3.16 -3.88
C PHE A 190 9.41 -4.51 -4.19
N GLU A 191 9.02 -5.56 -3.49
CA GLU A 191 9.58 -6.91 -3.66
C GLU A 191 8.44 -7.92 -3.63
N VAL A 192 8.32 -8.77 -4.66
CA VAL A 192 7.36 -9.87 -4.70
C VAL A 192 8.07 -11.18 -4.38
N VAL A 193 7.53 -11.94 -3.42
CA VAL A 193 8.07 -13.23 -2.98
C VAL A 193 6.95 -14.26 -3.01
N GLY A 194 7.05 -15.24 -3.91
CA GLY A 194 6.13 -16.37 -4.01
C GLY A 194 6.77 -17.55 -4.73
N SER A 195 6.15 -18.73 -4.62
CA SER A 195 6.61 -19.98 -5.27
C SER A 195 5.92 -20.28 -6.58
#